data_AF-A0A497EZ83-F1
#
_entry.id   AF-A0A497EZ83-F1
#
_cell.length_a   1.000
_cell.length_b   1.000
_cell.length_c   1.000
_cell.angle_alpha   90.00
_cell.angle_beta   90.00
_cell.angle_gamma   90.00
#
_symmetry.space_group_name_H-M   'P 1'
#
loop_
_entity.id
_entity.type
_entity.pdbx_description
1 polymer ?
#
loop_
_entity_poly.entity_id
_entity_poly.type
_entity_poly.pdbx_seq_one_letter_code
_entity_poly.pdbx_strand_id
1 'polypeptide(L)'
;MASVNVTSAYVGNVEDTIFTLTVVGNQAVEKGSVYVEPGVQKALYLPRFNTGVDQLQASKATPLTGDASDSYTYNERSITPLDAMFYDEFNPRNFEDVWREFQPVGPLVDRVDNPRIQSAIISGAVQSVGTQLGKLIWQGDIGGGTPALEFFDGFLKILPAGGATAPTPAGVITAANVISILEATEAAIPDTIYEDPNVYFHMSTADLRLYKEAARALDFKGPNISEAGDEMFAGRGIRSYSGMAKDY
;
A
#
# COMPACT_ATOMS: atom_id res chain seq x y z
N MET A 1 9.24 21.83 -53.34
CA MET A 1 8.22 22.53 -52.52
C MET A 1 7.03 21.59 -52.45
N ALA A 2 6.53 21.08 -51.33
CA ALA A 2 6.73 21.39 -49.92
C ALA A 2 6.78 20.09 -49.11
N SER A 3 7.63 20.02 -48.09
CA SER A 3 7.62 18.96 -47.08
C SER A 3 6.47 19.22 -46.11
N VAL A 4 5.48 18.33 -46.05
CA VAL A 4 4.46 18.39 -44.99
C VAL A 4 5.10 17.86 -43.72
N ASN A 5 5.43 18.80 -42.84
CA ASN A 5 5.93 18.54 -41.50
C ASN A 5 4.70 18.34 -40.61
N VAL A 6 4.39 17.11 -40.21
CA VAL A 6 3.34 16.83 -39.22
C VAL A 6 3.97 16.91 -37.84
N THR A 7 4.00 18.11 -37.28
CA THR A 7 4.13 18.31 -35.82
C THR A 7 2.74 18.10 -35.21
N SER A 8 2.44 16.88 -34.78
CA SER A 8 1.32 16.67 -33.85
C SER A 8 1.72 17.20 -32.47
N ALA A 9 1.01 18.23 -32.00
CA ALA A 9 1.27 18.94 -30.75
C ALA A 9 0.40 18.40 -29.59
N TYR A 10 0.33 17.08 -29.41
CA TYR A 10 -0.38 16.49 -28.27
C TYR A 10 0.42 15.34 -27.61
N VAL A 11 1.52 15.70 -26.96
CA VAL A 11 2.41 14.77 -26.22
C VAL A 11 2.88 15.42 -24.90
N GLY A 12 2.11 16.37 -24.35
CA GLY A 12 2.66 17.33 -23.38
C GLY A 12 2.49 17.02 -21.88
N ASN A 13 1.48 16.26 -21.46
CA ASN A 13 1.20 16.08 -20.01
C ASN A 13 0.54 14.74 -19.65
N VAL A 14 0.33 13.84 -20.62
CA VAL A 14 -0.39 12.59 -20.33
C VAL A 14 0.49 11.63 -19.53
N GLU A 15 1.79 11.56 -19.82
CA GLU A 15 2.74 10.69 -19.12
C GLU A 15 2.85 11.03 -17.63
N ASP A 16 3.11 12.29 -17.28
CA ASP A 16 3.19 12.74 -15.89
C ASP A 16 1.87 12.49 -15.13
N THR A 17 0.72 12.70 -15.80
CA THR A 17 -0.57 12.37 -15.19
C THR A 17 -0.79 10.86 -15.05
N ILE A 18 -0.31 10.04 -15.98
CA ILE A 18 -0.34 8.57 -15.90
C ILE A 18 0.49 8.11 -14.70
N PHE A 19 1.73 8.58 -14.57
CA PHE A 19 2.59 8.22 -13.43
C PHE A 19 1.99 8.64 -12.11
N THR A 20 1.51 9.89 -12.02
CA THR A 20 0.88 10.41 -10.81
C THR A 20 -0.38 9.61 -10.47
N LEU A 21 -1.25 9.32 -11.44
CA LEU A 21 -2.48 8.55 -11.21
C LEU A 21 -2.19 7.09 -10.86
N THR A 22 -1.13 6.50 -11.41
CA THR A 22 -0.72 5.12 -11.11
C THR A 22 -0.16 4.98 -9.69
N VAL A 23 0.62 5.97 -9.24
CA VAL A 23 1.24 5.98 -7.92
C VAL A 23 0.24 6.40 -6.83
N VAL A 24 -0.58 7.43 -7.09
CA VAL A 24 -1.53 7.98 -6.12
C VAL A 24 -2.86 7.23 -6.12
N GLY A 25 -3.29 6.65 -7.24
CA GLY A 25 -4.53 5.87 -7.36
C GLY A 25 -4.50 4.49 -6.70
N ASN A 26 -3.49 4.23 -5.88
CA ASN A 26 -3.39 3.03 -5.07
C ASN A 26 -4.10 3.25 -3.72
N GLN A 27 -4.95 2.30 -3.32
CA GLN A 27 -5.68 2.31 -2.06
C GLN A 27 -4.79 2.56 -0.82
N ALA A 28 -3.53 2.12 -0.83
CA ALA A 28 -2.60 2.35 0.28
C ALA A 28 -2.22 3.83 0.44
N VAL A 29 -2.07 4.54 -0.68
CA VAL A 29 -1.72 5.97 -0.74
C VAL A 29 -2.97 6.82 -0.55
N GLU A 30 -4.09 6.47 -1.19
CA GLU A 30 -5.38 7.17 -1.04
C GLU A 30 -5.87 7.20 0.42
N LYS A 31 -5.64 6.10 1.16
CA LYS A 31 -6.00 6.01 2.59
C LYS A 31 -4.95 6.62 3.52
N GLY A 32 -3.91 7.25 2.99
CA GLY A 32 -2.86 7.93 3.75
C GLY A 32 -2.06 7.00 4.66
N SER A 33 -1.83 5.76 4.23
CA SER A 33 -1.06 4.78 5.01
C SER A 33 0.36 4.61 4.51
N VAL A 34 0.62 5.08 3.28
CA VAL A 34 1.97 5.17 2.71
C VAL A 34 2.20 6.60 2.22
N TYR A 35 3.37 7.13 2.53
CA TYR A 35 3.86 8.38 2.01
C TYR A 35 4.79 8.12 0.82
N VAL A 36 4.66 8.91 -0.23
CA VAL A 36 5.48 8.81 -1.44
C VAL A 36 6.42 10.01 -1.50
N GLU A 37 7.72 9.75 -1.44
CA GLU A 37 8.78 10.75 -1.62
C GLU A 37 9.19 10.77 -3.10
N PRO A 38 8.90 11.84 -3.87
CA PRO A 38 9.32 11.95 -5.25
C PRO A 38 10.82 12.32 -5.36
N GLY A 39 11.45 11.93 -6.47
CA GLY A 39 12.83 12.38 -6.80
C GLY A 39 13.97 11.55 -6.21
N VAL A 40 13.70 10.39 -5.62
CA VAL A 40 14.73 9.47 -5.14
C VAL A 40 15.30 8.65 -6.32
N GLN A 41 16.57 8.88 -6.67
CA GLN A 41 17.20 8.22 -7.82
C GLN A 41 17.96 6.92 -7.50
N LYS A 42 18.53 6.80 -6.29
CA LYS A 42 19.43 5.67 -5.95
C LYS A 42 19.07 4.98 -4.65
N ALA A 43 19.02 5.72 -3.55
CA ALA A 43 18.60 5.18 -2.26
C ALA A 43 18.20 6.34 -1.34
N LEU A 44 17.19 6.10 -0.52
CA LEU A 44 16.85 6.93 0.63
C LEU A 44 17.35 6.24 1.89
N TYR A 45 18.14 6.94 2.69
CA TYR A 45 18.63 6.42 3.97
C TYR A 45 17.80 7.00 5.11
N LEU A 46 17.19 6.14 5.92
CA LEU A 46 16.44 6.51 7.11
C LEU A 46 17.33 6.35 8.35
N PRO A 47 17.89 7.45 8.89
CA PRO A 47 18.68 7.39 10.11
C PRO A 47 17.79 7.07 11.32
N ARG A 48 18.25 6.17 12.17
CA ARG A 48 17.60 5.77 13.42
C ARG A 48 18.60 5.90 14.56
N PHE A 49 18.17 6.57 15.61
CA PHE A 49 18.89 6.59 16.88
C PHE A 49 18.15 5.69 17.85
N ASN A 50 18.83 4.67 18.36
CA ASN A 50 18.31 3.86 19.44
C ASN A 50 19.01 4.26 20.74
N THR A 51 18.21 4.63 21.73
CA THR A 51 18.65 5.01 23.07
C THR A 51 18.26 3.88 24.02
N GLY A 52 19.19 3.41 24.85
CA GLY A 52 18.84 2.51 25.95
C GLY A 52 17.85 3.18 26.91
N VAL A 53 17.02 2.38 27.58
CA VAL A 53 15.88 2.84 28.39
C VAL A 53 16.35 3.63 29.63
N ASP A 54 17.49 3.26 30.20
CA ASP A 54 17.98 3.80 31.47
C ASP A 54 19.23 4.67 31.29
N GLN A 55 19.01 5.93 30.88
CA GLN A 55 20.08 6.92 30.66
C GLN A 55 20.52 7.64 31.94
N LEU A 56 19.73 7.54 33.01
CA LEU A 56 20.02 8.20 34.28
C LEU A 56 20.91 7.31 35.16
N GLN A 57 22.07 7.84 35.53
CA GLN A 57 23.00 7.19 36.44
C GLN A 57 23.03 7.91 37.80
N ALA A 58 23.29 7.16 38.87
CA ALA A 58 23.53 7.75 40.18
C ALA A 58 24.77 8.66 40.15
N SER A 59 24.72 9.79 40.86
CA SER A 59 25.82 10.75 40.88
C SER A 59 27.10 10.12 41.44
N LYS A 60 28.19 10.13 40.66
CA LYS A 60 29.54 9.75 41.11
C LYS A 60 30.44 10.97 41.14
N ALA A 61 31.34 11.05 42.13
CA ALA A 61 32.25 12.19 42.31
C ALA A 61 33.29 12.33 41.17
N THR A 62 33.57 11.25 40.42
CA THR A 62 34.41 11.28 39.22
C THR A 62 33.91 10.22 38.23
N PRO A 63 33.16 10.61 37.19
CA PRO A 63 32.68 9.66 36.18
C PRO A 63 33.83 9.18 35.27
N LEU A 64 33.92 7.86 35.05
CA LEU A 64 34.85 7.19 34.14
C LEU A 64 34.13 6.74 32.87
N THR A 65 34.89 6.42 31.80
CA THR A 65 34.36 6.01 30.49
C THR A 65 33.53 4.70 30.55
N GLY A 66 33.67 3.91 31.60
CA GLY A 66 32.87 2.69 31.85
C GLY A 66 31.63 2.89 32.73
N ASP A 67 31.37 4.12 33.19
CA ASP A 67 30.21 4.45 34.03
C ASP A 67 28.97 4.86 33.21
N ALA A 68 29.08 4.90 31.87
CA ALA A 68 27.94 5.14 30.99
C ALA A 68 26.94 3.98 31.13
N SER A 69 25.70 4.30 31.53
CA SER A 69 24.65 3.30 31.79
C SER A 69 24.15 2.62 30.53
N ASP A 70 24.05 3.36 29.42
CA ASP A 70 23.69 2.82 28.12
C ASP A 70 24.30 3.68 26.99
N SER A 71 24.72 3.04 25.90
CA SER A 71 25.32 3.72 24.74
C SER A 71 24.28 4.05 23.67
N TYR A 72 24.41 5.21 23.05
CA TYR A 72 23.68 5.54 21.82
C TYR A 72 24.16 4.66 20.67
N THR A 73 23.23 3.95 20.01
CA THR A 73 23.54 3.21 18.79
C THR A 73 22.88 3.90 17.61
N TYR A 74 23.69 4.21 16.60
CA TYR A 74 23.23 4.75 15.33
C TYR A 74 23.04 3.59 14.35
N ASN A 75 21.87 3.53 13.73
CA ASN A 75 21.54 2.54 12.71
C ASN A 75 20.85 3.24 11.53
N GLU A 76 21.10 2.80 10.31
CA GLU A 76 20.46 3.32 9.11
C GLU A 76 19.69 2.21 8.40
N ARG A 77 18.48 2.51 7.93
CA ARG A 77 17.75 1.64 7.02
C ARG A 77 17.67 2.28 5.64
N SER A 78 18.17 1.59 4.62
CA SER A 78 18.09 2.06 3.23
C SER A 78 16.81 1.57 2.54
N ILE A 79 16.22 2.43 1.71
CA ILE A 79 15.14 2.11 0.78
C ILE A 79 15.67 2.39 -0.63
N THR A 80 15.70 1.36 -1.48
CA THR A 80 16.21 1.43 -2.84
C THR A 80 15.04 1.27 -3.81
N PRO A 81 14.79 2.24 -4.71
CA PRO A 81 13.77 2.09 -5.75
C PRO A 81 14.17 0.98 -6.73
N LEU A 82 13.18 0.24 -7.22
CA LEU A 82 13.33 -0.79 -8.26
C LEU A 82 12.54 -0.42 -9.51
N ASP A 83 12.98 -0.93 -10.65
CA ASP A 83 12.33 -0.71 -11.93
C ASP A 83 11.15 -1.68 -12.13
N ALA A 84 10.02 -1.16 -12.60
CA ALA A 84 8.84 -1.95 -12.95
C ALA A 84 8.30 -1.52 -14.33
N MET A 85 7.80 -2.48 -15.12
CA MET A 85 7.29 -2.24 -16.46
C MET A 85 5.95 -2.94 -16.68
N PHE A 86 5.00 -2.23 -17.28
CA PHE A 86 3.78 -2.80 -17.83
C PHE A 86 3.86 -2.76 -19.36
N TYR A 87 3.65 -3.92 -19.99
CA TYR A 87 3.65 -4.06 -21.44
C TYR A 87 2.41 -4.86 -21.87
N ASP A 88 1.66 -4.34 -22.82
CA ASP A 88 0.52 -5.01 -23.44
C ASP A 88 0.55 -4.77 -24.95
N GLU A 89 0.16 -5.78 -25.73
CA GLU A 89 0.12 -5.73 -27.19
C GLU A 89 -1.32 -5.89 -27.67
N PHE A 90 -1.71 -5.05 -28.61
CA PHE A 90 -3.07 -5.01 -29.10
C PHE A 90 -3.16 -5.44 -30.57
N ASN A 91 -4.07 -6.38 -30.87
CA ASN A 91 -4.35 -6.79 -32.25
C ASN A 91 -5.41 -5.86 -32.89
N PRO A 92 -5.04 -5.09 -33.95
CA PRO A 92 -5.95 -4.13 -34.57
C PRO A 92 -7.23 -4.75 -35.15
N ARG A 93 -7.19 -5.99 -35.63
CA ARG A 93 -8.36 -6.63 -36.25
C ARG A 93 -9.45 -6.94 -35.21
N ASN A 94 -9.04 -7.37 -34.02
CA ASN A 94 -9.98 -7.62 -32.92
C ASN A 94 -10.63 -6.33 -32.42
N PHE A 95 -9.94 -5.19 -32.56
CA PHE A 95 -10.51 -3.86 -32.29
C PHE A 95 -11.67 -3.55 -33.22
N GLU A 96 -11.43 -3.75 -34.51
CA GLU A 96 -12.31 -3.31 -35.57
C GLU A 96 -13.63 -4.09 -35.52
N ASP A 97 -13.57 -5.36 -35.14
CA ASP A 97 -14.73 -6.23 -34.98
C ASP A 97 -15.60 -5.84 -33.76
N VAL A 98 -14.99 -5.42 -32.64
CA VAL A 98 -15.70 -5.11 -31.39
C VAL A 98 -16.15 -3.63 -31.34
N TRP A 99 -15.31 -2.71 -31.79
CA TRP A 99 -15.49 -1.25 -31.65
C TRP A 99 -15.81 -0.56 -32.98
N ARG A 100 -16.72 -1.17 -33.75
CA ARG A 100 -17.10 -0.73 -35.10
C ARG A 100 -17.59 0.72 -35.17
N GLU A 101 -18.28 1.21 -34.14
CA GLU A 101 -18.82 2.59 -34.08
C GLU A 101 -17.75 3.66 -33.92
N PHE A 102 -16.56 3.27 -33.46
CA PHE A 102 -15.44 4.17 -33.24
C PHE A 102 -14.32 3.97 -34.26
N GLN A 103 -14.60 3.20 -35.33
CA GLN A 103 -13.65 3.01 -36.41
C GLN A 103 -13.30 4.35 -37.03
N PRO A 104 -12.02 4.56 -37.35
CA PRO A 104 -11.62 5.85 -37.87
C PRO A 104 -12.00 5.95 -39.35
N VAL A 105 -12.71 7.03 -39.67
CA VAL A 105 -13.29 7.27 -41.00
C VAL A 105 -12.28 8.03 -41.85
N GLY A 106 -11.81 7.43 -42.95
CA GLY A 106 -10.88 8.10 -43.87
C GLY A 106 -10.02 7.15 -44.72
N PRO A 107 -9.17 7.70 -45.60
CA PRO A 107 -8.19 6.93 -46.37
C PRO A 107 -7.25 6.13 -45.46
N LEU A 108 -6.81 4.93 -45.89
CA LEU A 108 -6.01 4.01 -45.05
C LEU A 108 -4.72 4.62 -44.49
N VAL A 109 -4.21 5.69 -45.11
CA VAL A 109 -2.93 6.33 -44.76
C VAL A 109 -3.07 7.39 -43.67
N ASP A 110 -4.27 7.92 -43.44
CA ASP A 110 -4.56 9.04 -42.51
C ASP A 110 -5.57 8.64 -41.42
N ARG A 111 -5.71 7.33 -41.17
CA ARG A 111 -6.68 6.78 -40.24
C ARG A 111 -6.20 7.02 -38.80
N VAL A 112 -6.75 8.03 -38.12
CA VAL A 112 -6.43 8.38 -36.72
C VAL A 112 -7.50 7.84 -35.78
N ASP A 113 -7.11 6.99 -34.83
CA ASP A 113 -8.02 6.42 -33.84
C ASP A 113 -8.77 7.47 -33.02
N ASN A 114 -9.98 7.10 -32.57
CA ASN A 114 -10.77 7.98 -31.74
C ASN A 114 -10.06 8.24 -30.39
N PRO A 115 -9.75 9.50 -30.05
CA PRO A 115 -8.99 9.84 -28.84
C PRO A 115 -9.70 9.39 -27.55
N ARG A 116 -11.03 9.22 -27.59
CA ARG A 116 -11.81 8.75 -26.43
C ARG A 116 -11.48 7.29 -26.07
N ILE A 117 -11.36 6.41 -27.07
CA ILE A 117 -11.03 5.00 -26.76
C ILE A 117 -9.60 4.89 -26.26
N GLN A 118 -8.66 5.61 -26.87
CA GLN A 118 -7.28 5.62 -26.40
C GLN A 118 -7.20 6.06 -24.92
N SER A 119 -7.91 7.14 -24.56
CA SER A 119 -7.96 7.58 -23.16
C SER A 119 -8.60 6.55 -22.22
N ALA A 120 -9.64 5.83 -22.67
CA ALA A 120 -10.30 4.81 -21.87
C ALA A 120 -9.40 3.59 -21.63
N ILE A 121 -8.72 3.11 -22.67
CA ILE A 121 -7.76 1.98 -22.56
C ILE A 121 -6.62 2.34 -21.61
N ILE A 122 -6.01 3.53 -21.78
CA ILE A 122 -4.95 4.01 -20.91
C ILE A 122 -5.44 4.10 -19.46
N SER A 123 -6.63 4.67 -19.22
CA SER A 123 -7.18 4.79 -17.88
C SER A 123 -7.45 3.44 -17.21
N GLY A 124 -7.89 2.43 -17.98
CA GLY A 124 -8.09 1.07 -17.48
C GLY A 124 -6.78 0.37 -17.14
N ALA A 125 -5.75 0.55 -17.96
CA ALA A 125 -4.40 0.06 -17.69
C ALA A 125 -3.80 0.72 -16.45
N VAL A 126 -3.98 2.03 -16.27
CA VAL A 126 -3.50 2.74 -15.08
C VAL A 126 -4.16 2.22 -13.80
N GLN A 127 -5.47 1.98 -13.82
CA GLN A 127 -6.18 1.43 -12.66
C GLN A 127 -5.72 0.01 -12.31
N SER A 128 -5.45 -0.83 -13.33
CA SER A 128 -4.96 -2.19 -13.09
C SER A 128 -3.55 -2.19 -12.50
N VAL A 129 -2.65 -1.35 -13.02
CA VAL A 129 -1.29 -1.17 -12.48
C VAL A 129 -1.33 -0.59 -11.07
N GLY A 130 -2.14 0.44 -10.80
CA GLY A 130 -2.30 1.01 -9.47
C GLY A 130 -2.81 -0.02 -8.44
N THR A 131 -3.74 -0.89 -8.84
CA THR A 131 -4.23 -2.00 -8.01
C THR A 131 -3.13 -3.03 -7.74
N GLN A 132 -2.30 -3.34 -8.74
CA GLN A 132 -1.17 -4.26 -8.57
C GLN A 132 -0.09 -3.67 -7.65
N LEU A 133 0.23 -2.39 -7.80
CA LEU A 133 1.14 -1.69 -6.87
C LEU A 133 0.59 -1.71 -5.44
N GLY A 134 -0.73 -1.57 -5.26
CA GLY A 134 -1.37 -1.74 -3.96
C GLY A 134 -1.15 -3.12 -3.35
N LYS A 135 -1.27 -4.18 -4.14
CA LYS A 135 -0.97 -5.54 -3.69
C LYS A 135 0.51 -5.70 -3.35
N LEU A 136 1.40 -5.15 -4.17
CA LEU A 136 2.85 -5.21 -3.96
C LEU A 136 3.29 -4.57 -2.64
N ILE A 137 2.77 -3.39 -2.31
CA ILE A 137 3.09 -2.69 -1.06
C ILE A 137 2.81 -3.57 0.17
N TRP A 138 1.73 -4.34 0.16
CA TRP A 138 1.35 -5.19 1.29
C TRP A 138 1.99 -6.58 1.23
N GLN A 139 1.90 -7.26 0.08
CA GLN A 139 2.18 -8.69 -0.09
C GLN A 139 3.48 -9.00 -0.86
N GLY A 140 4.25 -8.00 -1.27
CA GLY A 140 5.47 -8.23 -2.03
C GLY A 140 6.43 -9.19 -1.32
N ASP A 141 6.97 -10.16 -2.04
CA ASP A 141 7.99 -11.09 -1.55
C ASP A 141 8.91 -11.45 -2.73
N ILE A 142 10.17 -11.05 -2.64
CA ILE A 142 11.19 -11.29 -3.68
C ILE A 142 11.38 -12.79 -3.94
N GLY A 143 11.08 -13.66 -2.97
CA GLY A 143 11.19 -15.11 -3.07
C GLY A 143 9.86 -15.87 -3.11
N GLY A 144 8.73 -15.17 -3.29
CA GLY A 144 7.37 -15.71 -3.09
C GLY A 144 6.85 -16.65 -4.18
N GLY A 145 7.53 -16.82 -5.31
CA GLY A 145 7.12 -17.70 -6.42
C GLY A 145 5.98 -17.14 -7.29
N THR A 146 5.51 -15.92 -7.03
CA THR A 146 4.45 -15.24 -7.79
C THR A 146 5.05 -14.07 -8.57
N PRO A 147 5.26 -14.18 -9.89
CA PRO A 147 6.02 -13.18 -10.67
C PRO A 147 5.50 -11.74 -10.55
N ALA A 148 4.18 -11.57 -10.38
CA ALA A 148 3.56 -10.26 -10.23
C ALA A 148 3.83 -9.58 -8.87
N LEU A 149 4.34 -10.31 -7.89
CA LEU A 149 4.59 -9.87 -6.51
C LEU A 149 6.09 -9.86 -6.13
N GLU A 150 6.99 -10.27 -7.03
CA GLU A 150 8.43 -10.46 -6.78
C GLU A 150 9.28 -9.21 -7.03
N PHE A 151 8.72 -8.01 -6.84
CA PHE A 151 9.45 -6.76 -7.10
C PHE A 151 10.21 -6.26 -5.87
N PHE A 152 9.56 -6.26 -4.70
CA PHE A 152 10.13 -5.82 -3.43
C PHE A 152 9.41 -6.46 -2.26
N ASP A 153 10.04 -6.46 -1.08
CA ASP A 153 9.42 -6.97 0.14
C ASP A 153 8.37 -5.99 0.68
N GLY A 154 7.12 -6.44 0.76
CA GLY A 154 6.01 -5.66 1.31
C GLY A 154 5.99 -5.62 2.83
N PHE A 155 5.05 -4.85 3.39
CA PHE A 155 4.94 -4.68 4.85
C PHE A 155 4.75 -5.99 5.60
N LEU A 156 3.99 -6.94 5.05
CA LEU A 156 3.75 -8.24 5.69
C LEU A 156 5.02 -9.08 5.86
N LYS A 157 6.02 -8.89 5.00
CA LYS A 157 7.33 -9.55 5.12
C LYS A 157 8.28 -8.79 6.04
N ILE A 158 8.26 -7.46 5.93
CA ILE A 158 9.15 -6.58 6.68
C ILE A 158 8.82 -6.56 8.19
N LEU A 159 7.53 -6.60 8.55
CA LEU A 159 7.08 -6.47 9.94
C LEU A 159 7.61 -7.61 10.84
N PRO A 160 7.39 -8.91 10.51
CA PRO A 160 7.91 -10.01 11.31
C PRO A 160 9.44 -10.02 11.38
N ALA A 161 10.12 -9.71 10.27
CA ALA A 161 11.58 -9.64 10.22
C ALA A 161 12.16 -8.52 11.09
N GLY A 162 11.38 -7.45 11.33
CA GLY A 162 11.73 -6.35 12.21
C GLY A 162 11.46 -6.59 13.70
N GLY A 163 11.01 -7.78 14.10
CA GLY A 163 10.73 -8.13 15.49
C GLY A 163 9.32 -7.76 15.96
N ALA A 164 8.34 -7.67 15.05
CA ALA A 164 6.94 -7.44 15.43
C ALA A 164 6.42 -8.54 16.37
N THR A 165 5.71 -8.13 17.43
CA THR A 165 5.02 -9.04 18.33
C THR A 165 3.79 -9.61 17.63
N ALA A 166 3.75 -10.92 17.42
CA ALA A 166 2.56 -11.55 16.84
C ALA A 166 1.46 -11.66 17.92
N PRO A 167 0.24 -11.17 17.66
CA PRO A 167 -0.87 -11.33 18.58
C PRO A 167 -1.22 -12.82 18.74
N THR A 168 -1.53 -13.24 19.96
CA THR A 168 -1.95 -14.60 20.27
C THR A 168 -3.46 -14.57 20.56
N PRO A 169 -4.30 -15.34 19.87
CA PRO A 169 -3.97 -16.50 19.04
C PRO A 169 -3.53 -16.16 17.61
N ALA A 170 -2.45 -16.80 17.17
CA ALA A 170 -2.04 -16.81 15.77
C ALA A 170 -2.82 -17.91 15.02
N GLY A 171 -3.52 -17.56 13.95
CA GLY A 171 -4.31 -18.52 13.16
C GLY A 171 -5.26 -17.86 12.18
N VAL A 172 -6.04 -18.68 11.47
CA VAL A 172 -7.05 -18.21 10.50
C VAL A 172 -8.07 -17.30 11.19
N ILE A 173 -8.31 -16.13 10.62
CA ILE A 173 -9.28 -15.16 11.11
C ILE A 173 -10.67 -15.65 10.72
N THR A 174 -11.58 -15.74 11.69
CA THR A 174 -12.96 -16.22 11.56
C THR A 174 -13.89 -15.32 12.37
N ALA A 175 -15.17 -15.24 12.01
CA ALA A 175 -16.13 -14.40 12.73
C ALA A 175 -16.20 -14.68 14.25
N ALA A 176 -15.77 -15.87 14.71
CA ALA A 176 -15.73 -16.21 16.13
C ALA A 176 -14.50 -15.70 16.89
N ASN A 177 -13.38 -15.41 16.19
CA ASN A 177 -12.10 -15.06 16.83
C ASN A 177 -11.59 -13.65 16.47
N VAL A 178 -12.17 -12.97 15.48
CA VAL A 178 -11.66 -11.65 15.05
C VAL A 178 -11.59 -10.66 16.21
N ILE A 179 -12.60 -10.65 17.08
CA ILE A 179 -12.65 -9.73 18.22
C ILE A 179 -11.55 -10.06 19.22
N SER A 180 -11.35 -11.34 19.58
CA SER A 180 -10.31 -11.72 20.53
C SER A 180 -8.90 -11.48 19.99
N ILE A 181 -8.69 -11.62 18.68
CA ILE A 181 -7.42 -11.28 18.02
C ILE A 181 -7.17 -9.76 18.07
N LEU A 182 -8.20 -8.93 17.84
CA LEU A 182 -8.08 -7.48 17.95
C LEU A 182 -7.80 -7.03 19.39
N GLU A 183 -8.44 -7.64 20.39
CA GLU A 183 -8.14 -7.39 21.82
C GLU A 183 -6.69 -7.78 22.17
N ALA A 184 -6.22 -8.93 21.68
CA ALA A 184 -4.84 -9.36 21.89
C ALA A 184 -3.83 -8.43 21.19
N THR A 185 -4.21 -7.88 20.04
CA THR A 185 -3.38 -6.90 19.32
C THR A 185 -3.33 -5.58 20.06
N GLU A 186 -4.46 -5.11 20.62
CA GLU A 186 -4.49 -3.90 21.46
C GLU A 186 -3.63 -4.06 22.71
N ALA A 187 -3.70 -5.20 23.39
CA ALA A 187 -2.88 -5.49 24.57
C ALA A 187 -1.37 -5.59 24.27
N ALA A 188 -1.00 -5.86 23.01
CA ALA A 188 0.39 -5.93 22.57
C ALA A 188 1.00 -4.56 22.21
N ILE A 189 0.18 -3.50 22.13
CA ILE A 189 0.67 -2.14 21.87
C ILE A 189 1.45 -1.66 23.10
N PRO A 190 2.71 -1.19 22.96
CA PRO A 190 3.47 -0.68 24.09
C PRO A 190 2.85 0.61 24.65
N ASP A 191 2.88 0.76 25.98
CA ASP A 191 2.32 1.92 26.69
C ASP A 191 2.83 3.28 26.15
N THR A 192 4.06 3.31 25.62
CA THR A 192 4.68 4.52 25.06
C THR A 192 3.95 5.09 23.85
N ILE A 193 3.19 4.26 23.12
CA ILE A 193 2.47 4.62 21.89
C ILE A 193 0.95 4.46 22.09
N TYR A 194 0.52 4.01 23.28
CA TYR A 194 -0.88 3.68 23.52
C TYR A 194 -1.78 4.92 23.45
N GLU A 195 -1.34 6.10 23.89
CA GLU A 195 -2.20 7.30 23.82
C GLU A 195 -2.16 8.02 22.48
N ASP A 196 -1.36 7.56 21.52
CA ASP A 196 -1.24 8.24 20.23
C ASP A 196 -2.55 8.13 19.42
N PRO A 197 -3.16 9.26 19.02
CA PRO A 197 -4.44 9.28 18.30
C PRO A 197 -4.30 8.84 16.82
N ASN A 198 -3.06 8.75 16.33
CA ASN A 198 -2.76 8.45 14.92
C ASN A 198 -2.45 6.97 14.65
N VAL A 199 -2.73 6.08 15.62
CA VAL A 199 -2.56 4.63 15.45
C VAL A 199 -3.83 4.04 14.84
N TYR A 200 -3.67 3.34 13.71
CA TYR A 200 -4.75 2.70 12.97
C TYR A 200 -4.50 1.20 12.86
N PHE A 201 -5.58 0.42 12.83
CA PHE A 201 -5.50 -0.99 12.46
C PHE A 201 -5.57 -1.13 10.94
N HIS A 202 -4.70 -1.96 10.37
CA HIS A 202 -4.69 -2.29 8.95
C HIS A 202 -5.10 -3.75 8.78
N MET A 203 -6.11 -4.02 7.95
CA MET A 203 -6.56 -5.39 7.68
C MET A 203 -7.06 -5.57 6.25
N SER A 204 -7.29 -6.80 5.80
CA SER A 204 -7.88 -7.05 4.50
C SER A 204 -9.39 -6.69 4.47
N THR A 205 -9.94 -6.41 3.30
CA THR A 205 -11.40 -6.25 3.14
C THR A 205 -12.18 -7.52 3.46
N ALA A 206 -11.56 -8.70 3.35
CA ALA A 206 -12.18 -9.97 3.71
C ALA A 206 -12.30 -10.10 5.23
N ASP A 207 -11.25 -9.75 5.97
CA ASP A 207 -11.23 -9.81 7.43
C ASP A 207 -12.15 -8.76 8.04
N LEU A 208 -12.26 -7.57 7.44
CA LEU A 208 -13.25 -6.57 7.84
C LEU A 208 -14.69 -7.10 7.69
N ARG A 209 -14.99 -7.90 6.66
CA ARG A 209 -16.33 -8.52 6.52
C ARG A 209 -16.60 -9.50 7.65
N LEU A 210 -15.60 -10.28 8.06
CA LEU A 210 -15.68 -11.19 9.20
C LEU A 210 -15.84 -10.41 10.52
N TYR A 211 -15.14 -9.29 10.68
CA TYR A 211 -15.33 -8.38 11.81
C TYR A 211 -16.77 -7.83 11.86
N LYS A 212 -17.31 -7.36 10.73
CA LYS A 212 -18.70 -6.87 10.64
C LYS A 212 -19.74 -7.97 10.88
N GLU A 213 -19.42 -9.22 10.61
CA GLU A 213 -20.26 -10.37 10.94
C GLU A 213 -20.21 -10.67 12.45
N ALA A 214 -19.01 -10.70 13.02
CA ALA A 214 -18.78 -10.88 14.44
C ALA A 214 -19.48 -9.79 15.28
N ALA A 215 -19.33 -8.53 14.88
CA ALA A 215 -19.96 -7.40 15.54
C ALA A 215 -21.50 -7.50 15.50
N ARG A 216 -22.08 -7.93 14.37
CA ARG A 216 -23.53 -8.15 14.23
C ARG A 216 -24.07 -9.28 15.12
N ALA A 217 -23.25 -10.27 15.43
CA ALA A 217 -23.61 -11.38 16.32
C ALA A 217 -23.56 -11.01 17.81
N LEU A 218 -23.05 -9.82 18.17
CA LEU A 218 -23.02 -9.37 19.57
C LEU A 218 -24.39 -8.88 20.02
N ASP A 219 -24.98 -9.62 20.95
CA ASP A 219 -26.15 -9.19 21.71
C ASP A 219 -25.84 -7.82 22.34
N PHE A 220 -26.59 -6.77 21.98
CA PHE A 220 -26.51 -5.39 22.46
C PHE A 220 -25.42 -4.46 21.89
N LYS A 221 -24.51 -4.94 21.05
CA LYS A 221 -23.47 -4.08 20.43
C LYS A 221 -23.43 -4.14 18.90
N GLY A 222 -24.21 -5.05 18.30
CA GLY A 222 -24.29 -5.17 16.85
C GLY A 222 -25.07 -4.02 16.19
N PRO A 223 -24.53 -3.40 15.13
CA PRO A 223 -25.30 -2.49 14.29
C PRO A 223 -26.47 -3.26 13.67
N ASN A 224 -27.59 -2.57 13.43
CA ASN A 224 -28.74 -3.19 12.76
C ASN A 224 -28.31 -3.71 11.37
N ILE A 225 -28.95 -4.76 10.86
CA ILE A 225 -28.59 -5.41 9.58
C ILE A 225 -28.61 -4.45 8.37
N SER A 226 -29.31 -3.32 8.50
CA SER A 226 -29.45 -2.27 7.49
C SER A 226 -28.43 -1.13 7.62
N GLU A 227 -27.65 -1.09 8.70
CA GLU A 227 -26.73 0.01 8.98
C GLU A 227 -25.29 -0.36 8.61
N ALA A 228 -24.56 0.61 8.08
CA ALA A 228 -23.12 0.47 7.90
C ALA A 228 -22.48 0.43 9.30
N GLY A 229 -22.09 -0.76 9.74
CA GLY A 229 -21.45 -0.95 11.04
C GLY A 229 -20.21 -0.08 11.21
N ASP A 230 -19.95 0.31 12.46
CA ASP A 230 -18.82 1.18 12.81
C ASP A 230 -17.49 0.49 12.48
N GLU A 231 -16.57 1.23 11.84
CA GLU A 231 -15.26 0.76 11.40
C GLU A 231 -14.17 1.15 12.42
N MET A 232 -14.55 1.18 13.70
CA MET A 232 -13.68 1.50 14.82
C MET A 232 -13.60 0.33 15.80
N PHE A 233 -12.41 0.10 16.35
CA PHE A 233 -12.19 -0.84 17.44
C PHE A 233 -11.41 -0.15 18.56
N ALA A 234 -11.90 -0.26 19.79
CA ALA A 234 -11.31 0.38 20.98
C ALA A 234 -11.01 1.90 20.83
N GLY A 235 -11.83 2.62 20.05
CA GLY A 235 -11.64 4.05 19.78
C GLY A 235 -10.61 4.37 18.69
N ARG A 236 -10.05 3.36 18.00
CA ARG A 236 -9.14 3.52 16.86
C ARG A 236 -9.82 3.15 15.55
N GLY A 237 -9.46 3.86 14.47
CA GLY A 237 -9.99 3.58 13.14
C GLY A 237 -9.37 2.33 12.50
N ILE A 238 -10.17 1.55 11.79
CA ILE A 238 -9.74 0.41 10.98
C ILE A 238 -9.65 0.85 9.51
N ARG A 239 -8.51 0.60 8.86
CA ARG A 239 -8.31 0.81 7.42
C ARG A 239 -8.20 -0.53 6.72
N SER A 240 -9.16 -0.81 5.82
CA SER A 240 -9.17 -2.05 5.05
C SER A 240 -8.49 -1.92 3.68
N TYR A 241 -7.92 -2.99 3.13
CA TYR A 241 -7.35 -3.00 1.77
C TYR A 241 -7.83 -4.21 0.97
N SER A 242 -8.17 -3.99 -0.29
CA SER A 242 -8.52 -5.09 -1.21
C SER A 242 -7.29 -5.90 -1.64
N GLY A 243 -6.10 -5.31 -1.52
CA GLY A 243 -4.84 -5.91 -1.94
C GLY A 243 -4.01 -6.53 -0.82
N MET A 244 -4.47 -6.51 0.43
CA MET A 244 -3.80 -7.15 1.57
C MET A 244 -4.19 -8.62 1.66
N ALA A 245 -3.25 -9.49 2.05
CA ALA A 245 -3.54 -10.90 2.23
C ALA A 245 -4.52 -11.08 3.40
N LYS A 246 -5.40 -12.07 3.30
CA LYS A 246 -6.27 -12.45 4.42
C LYS A 246 -5.45 -13.03 5.56
N ASP A 247 -6.03 -13.06 6.75
CA ASP A 247 -5.43 -13.65 7.95
C ASP A 247 -4.22 -12.86 8.52
N TYR A 248 -4.14 -11.55 8.24
CA TYR A 248 -3.08 -10.62 8.70
C TYR A 248 -3.62 -9.31 9.26
#